data_AF-A0A955N8B6-F1
#
_entry.id   AF-A0A955N8B6-F1
#
_cell.length_a   1.000
_cell.length_b   1.000
_cell.length_c   1.000
_cell.angle_alpha   90.00
_cell.angle_beta   90.00
_cell.angle_gamma   90.00
#
_symmetry.space_group_name_H-M   'P 1'
#
loop_
_entity.id
_entity.type
_entity.pdbx_description
1 polymer ?
#
loop_
_entity_poly.entity_id
_entity_poly.type
_entity_poly.pdbx_seq_one_letter_code
_entity_poly.pdbx_strand_id
1 'polypeptide(L)' 'SDIVAIWLLNGTSIASSKILGGIASAWEIEQVGDMNKDGKADVVWKNTTTGEVKVWLMNGVNVIGIGSPDTVSIDWDIQP' A
#
# COMPACT_ATOMS: atom_id res chain seq x y z
N SER A 1 -8.30 10.51 -13.33
CA SER A 1 -8.24 10.12 -11.92
C SER A 1 -8.83 8.74 -11.82
N ASP A 2 -8.06 7.81 -11.29
CA ASP A 2 -8.51 6.43 -11.16
C ASP A 2 -9.07 6.23 -9.76
N ILE A 3 -10.12 5.44 -9.62
CA ILE A 3 -10.71 5.13 -8.31
C ILE A 3 -10.10 3.84 -7.77
N VAL A 4 -9.84 3.82 -6.48
CA VAL A 4 -9.45 2.59 -5.77
C VAL A 4 -10.65 2.10 -4.97
N ALA A 5 -10.96 0.82 -5.13
CA ALA A 5 -12.00 0.14 -4.37
C ALA A 5 -11.43 -1.13 -3.74
N ILE A 6 -11.90 -1.42 -2.52
CA ILE A 6 -11.53 -2.61 -1.75
C ILE A 6 -12.79 -3.44 -1.52
N TRP A 7 -12.68 -4.74 -1.70
CA TRP A 7 -13.68 -5.74 -1.29
C TRP A 7 -13.04 -6.75 -0.35
N LEU A 8 -13.63 -6.92 0.82
CA LEU A 8 -13.32 -8.04 1.71
C LEU A 8 -14.33 -9.15 1.44
N LEU A 9 -13.80 -10.35 1.22
CA LEU A 9 -14.60 -11.52 0.88
C LEU A 9 -14.69 -12.48 2.07
N ASN A 10 -15.85 -13.11 2.24
CA ASN A 10 -16.04 -14.28 3.07
C ASN A 10 -16.53 -15.42 2.16
N GLY A 11 -15.60 -16.29 1.75
CA GLY A 11 -15.85 -17.24 0.67
C GLY A 11 -16.14 -16.51 -0.64
N THR A 12 -17.29 -16.80 -1.25
CA THR A 12 -17.75 -16.15 -2.50
C THR A 12 -18.59 -14.90 -2.26
N SER A 13 -18.83 -14.52 -1.00
CA SER A 13 -19.69 -13.38 -0.63
C SER A 13 -18.86 -12.16 -0.27
N ILE A 14 -19.34 -10.96 -0.66
CA ILE A 14 -18.74 -9.70 -0.22
C ILE A 14 -19.14 -9.46 1.24
N ALA A 15 -18.17 -9.47 2.14
CA ALA A 15 -18.36 -9.16 3.55
C ALA A 15 -18.31 -7.64 3.82
N SER A 16 -17.48 -6.90 3.06
CA SER A 16 -17.40 -5.45 3.15
C SER A 16 -16.81 -4.87 1.87
N SER A 17 -17.16 -3.62 1.55
CA SER A 17 -16.54 -2.90 0.43
C SER A 17 -16.44 -1.41 0.71
N LYS A 18 -15.42 -0.76 0.17
CA LYS A 18 -15.27 0.70 0.23
C LYS A 18 -14.56 1.24 -1.01
N ILE A 19 -15.05 2.37 -1.52
CA ILE A 19 -14.31 3.20 -2.46
C ILE A 19 -13.46 4.16 -1.63
N LEU A 20 -12.15 4.10 -1.79
CA LEU A 20 -11.21 4.95 -1.04
C LEU A 20 -11.01 6.32 -1.67
N GLY A 21 -11.44 6.50 -2.92
CA GLY A 21 -11.37 7.76 -3.66
C GLY A 21 -10.37 7.72 -4.80
N GLY A 22 -10.10 8.90 -5.37
CA GLY A 22 -9.20 9.04 -6.51
C GLY A 22 -7.75 8.93 -6.11
N ILE A 23 -7.00 8.04 -6.75
CA ILE A 23 -5.54 8.03 -6.73
C ILE A 23 -5.02 8.60 -8.05
N ALA A 24 -3.87 9.29 -8.02
CA ALA A 24 -3.24 9.71 -9.26
C ALA A 24 -2.79 8.48 -10.05
N SER A 25 -2.98 8.49 -11.37
CA SER A 25 -2.76 7.33 -12.25
C SER A 25 -1.32 6.82 -12.29
N ALA A 26 -0.36 7.60 -11.77
CA ALA A 26 1.03 7.18 -11.64
C ALA A 26 1.25 6.18 -10.49
N TRP A 27 0.27 6.00 -9.59
CA TRP A 27 0.39 5.06 -8.47
C TRP A 27 -0.25 3.72 -8.80
N GLU A 28 0.54 2.67 -8.71
CA GLU A 28 0.11 1.29 -8.91
C GLU A 28 0.29 0.48 -7.63
N ILE A 29 -0.56 -0.53 -7.43
CA ILE A 29 -0.40 -1.49 -6.33
C ILE A 29 0.73 -2.45 -6.69
N GLU A 30 1.81 -2.38 -5.93
CA GLU A 30 2.96 -3.27 -6.09
C GLU A 30 2.77 -4.57 -5.28
N GLN A 31 2.23 -4.46 -4.06
CA GLN A 31 2.10 -5.58 -3.14
C GLN A 31 0.96 -5.40 -2.15
N VAL A 32 0.42 -6.53 -1.66
CA VAL A 32 -0.50 -6.59 -0.52
C VAL A 32 0.07 -7.59 0.50
N GLY A 33 0.12 -7.21 1.78
CA GLY A 33 0.67 -8.04 2.86
C GLY A 33 0.70 -7.31 4.19
N ASP A 34 0.98 -8.01 5.28
CA ASP A 34 1.05 -7.43 6.63
C ASP A 34 2.41 -6.76 6.87
N MET A 35 2.48 -5.45 6.61
CA MET A 35 3.73 -4.69 6.61
C MET A 35 4.09 -4.19 8.02
N ASN A 36 3.09 -3.91 8.85
CA ASN A 36 3.27 -3.44 10.22
C ASN A 36 3.20 -4.56 11.29
N LYS A 37 2.93 -5.81 10.88
CA LYS A 37 2.83 -7.00 11.75
C LYS A 37 1.64 -6.96 12.71
N ASP A 38 0.53 -6.34 12.33
CA ASP A 38 -0.69 -6.26 13.14
C ASP A 38 -1.71 -7.39 12.84
N GLY A 39 -1.36 -8.29 11.92
CA GLY A 39 -2.20 -9.40 11.47
C GLY A 39 -3.21 -9.02 10.39
N LYS A 40 -3.13 -7.80 9.82
CA LYS A 40 -4.02 -7.31 8.76
C LYS A 40 -3.23 -7.02 7.50
N ALA A 41 -3.91 -7.11 6.37
CA ALA A 41 -3.27 -6.88 5.07
C ALA A 41 -3.19 -5.38 4.76
N ASP A 42 -1.98 -4.87 4.61
CA ASP A 42 -1.65 -3.52 4.15
C ASP A 42 -1.41 -3.49 2.62
N VAL A 43 -1.40 -2.29 2.02
CA VAL A 43 -1.21 -2.09 0.58
C VAL A 43 0.04 -1.27 0.29
N VAL A 44 0.95 -1.80 -0.52
CA VAL A 44 2.13 -1.10 -1.02
C VAL A 44 1.83 -0.50 -2.38
N TRP A 45 2.02 0.80 -2.48
CA TRP A 45 1.87 1.59 -3.68
C TRP A 45 3.23 2.03 -4.18
N LYS A 46 3.42 1.99 -5.50
CA LYS A 46 4.62 2.50 -6.16
C LYS A 46 4.23 3.54 -7.20
N ASN A 47 4.89 4.68 -7.15
CA ASN A 47 4.77 5.70 -8.19
C ASN A 47 5.65 5.28 -9.37
N THR A 48 5.05 4.96 -10.50
CA THR A 48 5.75 4.50 -11.71
C THR A 48 6.60 5.58 -12.36
N THR A 49 6.33 6.86 -12.08
CA THR A 49 7.08 8.01 -12.60
C THR A 49 8.28 8.36 -11.72
N THR A 50 8.12 8.36 -10.39
CA THR A 50 9.16 8.83 -9.45
C THR A 50 9.90 7.70 -8.72
N GLY A 51 9.36 6.48 -8.73
CA GLY A 51 9.85 5.37 -7.92
C GLY A 51 9.52 5.47 -6.43
N GLU A 52 8.79 6.51 -6.01
CA GLU A 52 8.35 6.67 -4.61
C GLU A 52 7.47 5.49 -4.19
N VAL A 53 7.69 4.97 -2.99
CA VAL A 53 6.91 3.87 -2.42
C VAL A 53 6.16 4.36 -1.19
N LYS A 54 4.87 4.02 -1.11
CA LYS A 54 4.03 4.29 0.05
C LYS A 54 3.36 3.02 0.51
N VAL A 55 3.13 2.92 1.82
CA VAL A 55 2.37 1.83 2.43
C VAL A 55 1.11 2.42 3.04
N TRP A 56 -0.05 1.93 2.62
CA TRP A 56 -1.31 2.19 3.31
C TRP A 56 -1.51 1.11 4.36
N LEU A 57 -1.49 1.53 5.63
CA LEU A 57 -1.82 0.66 6.76
C LEU A 57 -3.33 0.50 6.85
N MET A 58 -3.82 -0.73 6.94
CA MET A 58 -5.24 -1.02 6.75
C MET A 58 -5.89 -1.68 7.98
N ASN A 59 -7.13 -1.30 8.25
CA ASN A 59 -8.02 -2.03 9.14
C ASN A 59 -9.32 -2.39 8.40
N GLY A 60 -9.33 -3.58 7.81
CA GLY A 60 -10.36 -3.98 6.87
C GLY A 60 -10.36 -3.07 5.65
N VAL A 61 -11.50 -2.44 5.34
CA VAL A 61 -11.60 -1.51 4.21
C VAL A 61 -11.11 -0.09 4.51
N ASN A 62 -10.61 0.18 5.72
CA ASN A 62 -10.21 1.54 6.14
C ASN A 62 -8.69 1.70 6.13
N VAL A 63 -8.21 2.77 5.51
CA VAL A 63 -6.83 3.25 5.69
C VAL A 63 -6.73 3.89 7.07
N ILE A 64 -5.84 3.39 7.91
CA ILE A 64 -5.59 3.90 9.28
C ILE A 64 -4.25 4.64 9.40
N GLY A 65 -3.40 4.56 8.38
CA GLY A 65 -2.12 5.26 8.34
C GLY A 65 -1.47 5.18 6.96
N ILE A 66 -0.49 6.04 6.72
CA ILE A 66 0.35 6.01 5.52
C ILE A 66 1.80 6.05 5.99
N GLY A 67 2.58 5.05 5.58
CA GLY A 67 4.02 4.99 5.80
C GLY A 67 4.80 5.13 4.49
N SER A 68 6.09 5.41 4.61
CA SER A 68 7.08 5.20 3.56
C SER A 68 8.09 4.21 4.12
N PRO A 69 8.58 3.22 3.34
CA PRO A 69 9.79 2.53 3.74
C PRO A 69 10.89 3.60 3.85
N ASP A 70 11.61 3.61 4.97
CA ASP A 70 12.88 4.33 5.01
C ASP A 70 13.75 3.71 3.91
N THR A 71 14.19 4.52 2.96
CA THR A 71 15.29 4.10 2.10
C THR A 71 16.48 3.91 3.02
N VAL A 72 16.77 2.65 3.39
CA VAL A 72 18.09 2.32 3.92
C VAL A 72 19.05 2.81 2.85
N SER A 73 19.82 3.86 3.17
CA SER A 73 20.82 4.38 2.24
C SER A 73 21.70 3.20 1.84
N ILE A 74 21.82 2.93 0.55
CA ILE A 74 22.71 1.87 0.06
C ILE A 74 24.17 2.32 0.06
N ASP A 75 24.52 3.31 0.88
CA ASP A 75 25.90 3.79 1.08
C ASP A 75 26.71 2.73 1.83
N TRP A 76 26.94 1.59 1.18
CA TRP A 76 28.15 0.82 1.37
C TRP A 76 29.29 1.61 0.72
N ASP A 77 29.80 2.59 1.45
CA ASP A 77 31.06 3.21 1.09
C ASP A 77 32.20 2.33 1.63
N ILE A 78 32.81 1.53 0.74
CA ILE A 78 34.10 0.89 1.05
C ILE A 78 35.16 1.95 0.80
N GLN A 79 35.64 2.59 1.87
CA GLN A 79 36.80 3.46 1.78
C GLN A 79 38.10 2.63 1.66
N PRO A 80 39.06 3.06 0.81
CA PRO A 80 40.27 2.30 0.46
C PRO A 80 41.24 2.06 1.61
#